data_AF-A0AAW2AQX8-F1
#
_entry.id   AF-A0AAW2AQX8-F1
#
_cell.length_a   1.000
_cell.length_b   1.000
_cell.length_c   1.000
_cell.angle_alpha   90.00
_cell.angle_beta   90.00
_cell.angle_gamma   90.00
#
_symmetry.space_group_name_H-M   'P 1'
#
loop_
_entity.id
_entity.type
_entity.pdbx_description
1 polymer ?
#
loop_
_entity_poly.entity_id
_entity_poly.type
_entity_poly.pdbx_seq_one_letter_code
_entity_poly.pdbx_strand_id
1 'polypeptide(L)'
;MSASKPQESGEVRIEPSLNKNEAEFIAERRKSVLQSLKKLQIKCRQNEVPNIALLGSGGGERAMVGLLGSLVQLQKTGLLDSILYLSGVSGSTWCMASVYQETDWSTKLETVKDKIIKRLNGPKVSWKEAFAKLKKYYGKDLFSLTDIWAVMVITTFVKEIDEHTLTEQWSQQSKDGKVPFPIYTVIDKKCKQLSNGDSWFEITPHEAGYSLTGAFVDASNFGSKFHKGSKKNQQDEFDMLYLQALCGSALADEVEIEKQLWQKIKDLFQQKETIFQESRKGKAFLRLYL
;
A
#
# COMPACT_ATOMS: atom_id res chain seq x y z
N MET A 1 -11.27 -18.59 -47.53
CA MET A 1 -11.43 -17.61 -46.44
C MET A 1 -11.06 -18.32 -45.15
N SER A 2 -9.87 -18.05 -44.61
CA SER A 2 -9.41 -18.68 -43.37
C SER A 2 -10.08 -17.96 -42.20
N ALA A 3 -10.89 -18.69 -41.44
CA ALA A 3 -11.46 -18.18 -40.20
C ALA A 3 -10.32 -17.84 -39.25
N SER A 4 -10.21 -16.56 -38.88
CA SER A 4 -9.32 -16.10 -37.83
C SER A 4 -9.62 -16.88 -36.56
N LYS A 5 -8.60 -17.56 -36.01
CA LYS A 5 -8.65 -18.13 -34.67
C LYS A 5 -9.16 -17.06 -33.69
N PRO A 6 -9.97 -17.42 -32.68
CA PRO A 6 -10.27 -16.50 -31.60
C PRO A 6 -8.94 -16.04 -31.02
N GLN A 7 -8.70 -14.74 -31.02
CA GLN A 7 -7.58 -14.14 -30.32
C GLN A 7 -7.75 -14.56 -28.86
N GLU A 8 -6.83 -15.40 -28.35
CA GLU A 8 -6.79 -15.77 -26.93
C GLU A 8 -7.01 -14.49 -26.11
N SER A 9 -8.02 -14.49 -25.25
CA SER A 9 -8.32 -13.33 -24.41
C SER A 9 -7.04 -12.96 -23.67
N GLY A 10 -6.47 -11.79 -23.98
CA GLY A 10 -5.28 -11.32 -23.29
C GLY A 10 -5.55 -11.25 -21.80
N GLU A 11 -4.57 -11.65 -20.99
CA GLU A 11 -4.59 -11.47 -19.52
C GLU A 11 -4.48 -9.98 -19.13
N VAL A 12 -4.26 -9.10 -20.12
CA VAL A 12 -4.42 -7.66 -20.00
C VAL A 12 -5.81 -7.26 -20.48
N ARG A 13 -6.63 -6.74 -19.57
CA ARG A 13 -7.92 -6.11 -19.86
C ARG A 13 -7.69 -4.74 -20.47
N ILE A 14 -8.33 -4.44 -21.60
CA ILE A 14 -8.29 -3.12 -22.27
C ILE A 14 -9.72 -2.62 -22.43
N GLU A 15 -10.31 -2.07 -21.36
CA GLU A 15 -11.67 -1.55 -21.39
C GLU A 15 -11.81 -0.34 -20.45
N PRO A 16 -12.58 0.69 -20.81
CA PRO A 16 -12.80 1.86 -19.96
C PRO A 16 -13.76 1.59 -18.78
N SER A 17 -14.45 0.45 -18.78
CA SER A 17 -15.34 0.03 -17.70
C SER A 17 -14.57 -0.49 -16.49
N LEU A 18 -15.26 -0.50 -15.34
CA LEU A 18 -14.77 -1.12 -14.11
C LEU A 18 -14.58 -2.62 -14.28
N ASN A 19 -13.67 -3.18 -13.47
CA ASN A 19 -13.60 -4.61 -13.23
C ASN A 19 -14.97 -5.15 -12.78
N LYS A 20 -15.33 -6.37 -13.20
CA LYS A 20 -16.60 -7.01 -12.80
C LYS A 20 -16.71 -7.16 -11.27
N ASN A 21 -15.63 -7.58 -10.61
CA ASN A 21 -15.61 -7.75 -9.16
C ASN A 21 -15.78 -6.41 -8.43
N GLU A 22 -15.20 -5.34 -8.97
CA GLU A 22 -15.40 -4.00 -8.44
C GLU A 22 -16.84 -3.51 -8.64
N ALA A 23 -17.41 -3.73 -9.83
CA ALA A 23 -18.80 -3.37 -10.12
C ALA A 23 -19.79 -4.09 -9.19
N GLU A 24 -19.56 -5.38 -8.94
CA GLU A 24 -20.32 -6.17 -7.96
C GLU A 24 -20.16 -5.63 -6.54
N PHE A 25 -18.92 -5.33 -6.13
CA PHE A 25 -18.64 -4.71 -4.83
C PHE A 25 -19.40 -3.38 -4.68
N ILE A 26 -19.38 -2.50 -5.67
CA ILE A 26 -20.06 -1.19 -5.63
C ILE A 26 -21.57 -1.38 -5.49
N ALA A 27 -22.15 -2.30 -6.27
CA ALA A 27 -23.59 -2.59 -6.19
C ALA A 27 -24.00 -3.00 -4.78
N GLU A 28 -23.19 -3.82 -4.12
CA GLU A 28 -23.40 -4.23 -2.73
C GLU A 28 -23.10 -3.14 -1.70
N ARG A 29 -22.04 -2.36 -1.89
CA ARG A 29 -21.63 -1.27 -1.00
C ARG A 29 -22.63 -0.13 -1.01
N ARG A 30 -23.23 0.20 -2.17
CA ARG A 30 -24.28 1.22 -2.29
C ARG A 30 -25.51 0.93 -1.42
N LYS A 31 -25.83 -0.34 -1.14
CA LYS A 31 -26.89 -0.71 -0.19
C LYS A 31 -26.53 -0.28 1.24
N SER A 32 -25.28 -0.50 1.66
CA SER A 32 -24.79 -0.08 2.98
C SER A 32 -24.65 1.43 3.10
N VAL A 33 -24.19 2.11 2.04
CA VAL A 33 -24.14 3.58 1.99
C VAL A 33 -25.56 4.14 2.17
N LEU A 34 -26.56 3.61 1.48
CA LEU A 34 -27.95 4.04 1.68
C LEU A 34 -28.41 3.86 3.13
N GLN A 35 -28.09 2.73 3.75
CA GLN A 35 -28.43 2.49 5.16
C GLN A 35 -27.73 3.48 6.09
N SER A 36 -26.46 3.79 5.86
CA SER A 36 -25.71 4.82 6.60
C SER A 36 -26.35 6.20 6.44
N LEU A 37 -26.64 6.64 5.22
CA LEU A 37 -27.30 7.92 4.95
C LEU A 37 -28.67 8.02 5.65
N LYS A 38 -29.46 6.94 5.64
CA LYS A 38 -30.74 6.89 6.38
C LYS A 38 -30.54 7.02 7.90
N LYS A 39 -29.55 6.35 8.49
CA LYS A 39 -29.21 6.48 9.92
C LYS A 39 -28.79 7.91 10.27
N LEU A 40 -28.13 8.61 9.34
CA LEU A 40 -27.74 10.01 9.45
C LEU A 40 -28.88 11.00 9.14
N GLN A 41 -30.12 10.51 8.97
CA GLN A 41 -31.30 11.31 8.63
C GLN A 41 -31.20 12.06 7.29
N ILE A 42 -30.30 11.63 6.41
CA ILE A 42 -30.17 12.15 5.04
C ILE A 42 -31.16 11.40 4.15
N LYS A 43 -32.15 12.13 3.62
CA LYS A 43 -33.14 11.56 2.69
C LYS A 43 -32.47 11.19 1.37
N CYS A 44 -32.48 9.92 1.03
CA CYS A 44 -31.88 9.40 -0.19
C CYS A 44 -32.68 8.20 -0.71
N ARG A 45 -32.95 8.15 -2.03
CA ARG A 45 -33.56 7.00 -2.70
C ARG A 45 -32.48 6.06 -3.24
N GLN A 46 -32.82 4.80 -3.50
CA GLN A 46 -31.87 3.76 -3.95
C GLN A 46 -31.10 4.16 -5.23
N ASN A 47 -31.76 4.81 -6.18
CA ASN A 47 -31.18 5.28 -7.43
C ASN A 47 -30.41 6.61 -7.30
N GLU A 48 -30.51 7.27 -6.14
CA GLU A 48 -29.90 8.58 -5.86
C GLU A 48 -28.71 8.46 -4.88
N VAL A 49 -28.31 7.24 -4.50
CA VAL A 49 -27.17 7.03 -3.60
C VAL A 49 -25.90 7.61 -4.23
N PRO A 50 -25.20 8.55 -3.58
CA PRO A 50 -23.97 9.13 -4.08
C PRO A 50 -22.80 8.15 -3.94
N ASN A 51 -21.84 8.24 -4.87
CA ASN A 51 -20.54 7.60 -4.72
C ASN A 51 -19.64 8.57 -3.94
N ILE A 52 -19.35 8.26 -2.68
CA ILE A 52 -18.52 9.13 -1.82
C ILE A 52 -17.13 8.52 -1.71
N ALA A 53 -16.09 9.29 -2.04
CA ALA A 53 -14.71 8.87 -1.91
C ALA A 53 -13.99 9.70 -0.84
N LEU A 54 -13.20 9.02 0.00
CA LEU A 54 -12.25 9.65 0.92
C LEU A 54 -10.85 9.61 0.29
N LEU A 55 -10.20 10.76 0.22
CA LEU A 55 -8.90 10.92 -0.43
C LEU A 55 -7.82 11.30 0.59
N GLY A 56 -6.87 10.41 0.81
CA GLY A 56 -5.72 10.60 1.68
C GLY A 56 -4.51 11.18 0.94
N SER A 57 -4.12 12.40 1.30
CA SER A 57 -2.93 13.05 0.72
C SER A 57 -1.60 12.46 1.22
N GLY A 58 -0.50 12.82 0.55
CA GLY A 58 0.84 12.40 0.93
C GLY A 58 1.41 13.23 2.09
N GLY A 59 2.52 12.77 2.68
CA GLY A 59 3.17 13.46 3.78
C GLY A 59 3.79 12.59 4.86
N GLY A 60 4.25 11.39 4.49
CA GLY A 60 4.88 10.44 5.41
C GLY A 60 4.03 10.10 6.64
N GLU A 61 4.66 9.94 7.80
CA GLU A 61 3.97 9.59 9.05
C GLU A 61 2.88 10.59 9.45
N ARG A 62 3.04 11.89 9.12
CA ARG A 62 2.02 12.91 9.40
C ARG A 62 0.72 12.57 8.66
N ALA A 63 0.82 12.23 7.38
CA ALA A 63 -0.34 11.83 6.59
C ALA A 63 -0.93 10.51 7.09
N MET A 64 -0.08 9.55 7.46
CA MET A 64 -0.51 8.28 8.04
C MET A 64 -1.36 8.47 9.31
N VAL A 65 -0.85 9.20 10.30
CA VAL A 65 -1.55 9.45 11.57
C VAL A 65 -2.76 10.36 11.35
N GLY A 66 -2.66 11.35 10.46
CA GLY A 66 -3.77 12.24 10.11
C GLY A 66 -4.95 11.51 9.46
N LEU A 67 -4.69 10.59 8.52
CA LEU A 67 -5.73 9.75 7.92
C LEU A 67 -6.35 8.82 8.97
N LEU A 68 -5.53 8.19 9.83
CA LEU A 68 -6.02 7.33 10.90
C LEU A 68 -7.00 8.08 11.83
N GLY A 69 -6.64 9.29 12.27
CA GLY A 69 -7.53 10.13 13.08
C GLY A 69 -8.81 10.53 12.34
N SER A 70 -8.72 10.80 11.04
CA SER A 70 -9.88 11.12 10.20
C SER A 70 -10.83 9.93 10.09
N LEU A 71 -10.32 8.71 9.87
CA LEU A 71 -11.13 7.49 9.83
C LEU A 71 -11.84 7.26 11.18
N VAL A 72 -11.14 7.46 12.31
CA VAL A 72 -11.72 7.34 13.65
C VAL A 72 -12.89 8.33 13.83
N GLN A 73 -12.71 9.59 13.42
CA GLN A 73 -13.77 10.59 13.53
C GLN A 73 -14.94 10.30 12.58
N LEU A 74 -14.68 9.79 11.37
CA LEU A 74 -15.71 9.34 10.44
C LEU A 74 -16.51 8.18 11.01
N GLN A 75 -15.88 7.24 11.71
CA GLN A 75 -16.61 6.16 12.39
C GLN A 75 -17.49 6.72 13.52
N LYS A 76 -16.95 7.59 14.39
CA LYS A 76 -17.70 8.20 15.50
C LYS A 76 -18.94 8.97 15.06
N THR A 77 -18.84 9.60 13.89
CA THR A 77 -19.94 10.38 13.31
C THR A 77 -20.89 9.54 12.46
N GLY A 78 -20.63 8.23 12.31
CA GLY A 78 -21.42 7.33 11.47
C GLY A 78 -21.25 7.53 9.96
N LEU A 79 -20.29 8.37 9.54
CA LEU A 79 -20.02 8.70 8.14
C LEU A 79 -19.13 7.68 7.43
N LEU A 80 -18.33 6.89 8.16
CA LEU A 80 -17.42 5.90 7.55
C LEU A 80 -18.17 4.89 6.67
N ASP A 81 -19.36 4.45 7.09
CA ASP A 81 -20.21 3.52 6.34
C ASP A 81 -20.80 4.13 5.07
N SER A 82 -20.79 5.47 4.94
CA SER A 82 -21.20 6.17 3.73
C SER A 82 -20.09 6.25 2.68
N ILE A 83 -18.84 5.93 3.03
CA ILE A 83 -17.70 6.00 2.10
C ILE A 83 -17.66 4.75 1.20
N LEU A 84 -17.69 4.97 -0.11
CA LEU A 84 -17.55 3.94 -1.14
C LEU A 84 -16.08 3.59 -1.40
N TYR A 85 -15.25 4.60 -1.63
CA TYR A 85 -13.83 4.45 -1.95
C TYR A 85 -12.94 5.11 -0.91
N LEU A 86 -11.84 4.47 -0.57
CA LEU A 86 -10.73 5.07 0.16
C LEU A 86 -9.49 5.03 -0.71
N SER A 87 -9.09 6.18 -1.23
CA SER A 87 -7.88 6.31 -2.04
C SER A 87 -6.80 7.05 -1.27
N GLY A 88 -5.54 6.69 -1.50
CA GLY A 88 -4.41 7.36 -0.88
C GLY A 88 -3.16 7.39 -1.74
N VAL A 89 -2.31 8.37 -1.45
CA VAL A 89 -0.93 8.47 -1.94
C VAL A 89 0.05 8.53 -0.77
N SER A 90 1.27 8.03 -0.96
CA SER A 90 2.38 8.15 0.01
C SER A 90 1.96 7.78 1.44
N GLY A 91 2.22 8.60 2.45
CA GLY A 91 1.94 8.29 3.86
C GLY A 91 0.52 7.83 4.17
N SER A 92 -0.49 8.28 3.41
CA SER A 92 -1.87 7.82 3.58
C SER A 92 -2.02 6.33 3.22
N THR A 93 -1.26 5.81 2.25
CA THR A 93 -1.29 4.38 1.91
C THR A 93 -0.69 3.51 3.01
N TRP A 94 0.19 4.05 3.85
CA TRP A 94 0.72 3.34 5.02
C TRP A 94 -0.35 3.14 6.09
N CYS A 95 -1.22 4.15 6.28
CA CYS A 95 -2.40 4.04 7.12
C CYS A 95 -3.37 3.01 6.55
N MET A 96 -3.67 3.10 5.24
CA MET A 96 -4.55 2.14 4.57
C MET A 96 -4.03 0.71 4.76
N ALA A 97 -2.79 0.42 4.39
CA ALA A 97 -2.18 -0.89 4.61
C ALA A 97 -2.31 -1.38 6.07
N SER A 98 -2.10 -0.50 7.05
CA SER A 98 -2.21 -0.87 8.47
C SER A 98 -3.64 -1.17 8.91
N VAL A 99 -4.66 -0.49 8.39
CA VAL A 99 -6.05 -0.75 8.78
C VAL A 99 -6.64 -1.95 8.03
N TYR A 100 -6.36 -2.10 6.73
CA TYR A 100 -6.85 -3.23 5.94
C TYR A 100 -6.18 -4.56 6.30
N GLN A 101 -5.07 -4.55 7.04
CA GLN A 101 -4.50 -5.76 7.64
C GLN A 101 -5.44 -6.40 8.69
N GLU A 102 -6.38 -5.64 9.27
CA GLU A 102 -7.33 -6.13 10.27
C GLU A 102 -8.70 -6.39 9.62
N THR A 103 -9.24 -7.59 9.79
CA THR A 103 -10.42 -8.08 9.04
C THR A 103 -11.73 -7.36 9.34
N ASP A 104 -11.84 -6.72 10.51
CA ASP A 104 -13.03 -6.02 10.99
C ASP A 104 -12.74 -4.57 11.43
N TRP A 105 -11.70 -3.97 10.82
CA TRP A 105 -11.15 -2.68 11.23
C TRP A 105 -12.18 -1.55 11.30
N SER A 106 -13.16 -1.51 10.39
CA SER A 106 -14.18 -0.45 10.35
C SER A 106 -15.18 -0.50 11.50
N THR A 107 -15.27 -1.63 12.20
CA THR A 107 -16.11 -1.78 13.40
C THR A 107 -15.29 -1.62 14.68
N LYS A 108 -14.01 -2.05 14.65
CA LYS A 108 -13.08 -2.02 15.78
C LYS A 108 -12.01 -0.93 15.66
N LEU A 109 -12.27 0.15 14.93
CA LEU A 109 -11.23 1.12 14.56
C LEU A 109 -10.54 1.77 15.75
N GLU A 110 -11.20 1.96 16.89
CA GLU A 110 -10.54 2.46 18.09
C GLU A 110 -9.45 1.50 18.59
N THR A 111 -9.74 0.19 18.62
CA THR A 111 -8.77 -0.86 18.97
C THR A 111 -7.65 -0.95 17.93
N VAL A 112 -8.00 -0.89 16.64
CA VAL A 112 -7.01 -0.90 15.55
C VAL A 112 -6.11 0.33 15.62
N LYS A 113 -6.67 1.52 15.86
CA LYS A 113 -5.95 2.77 16.07
C LYS A 113 -4.98 2.64 17.25
N ASP A 114 -5.42 2.10 18.39
CA ASP A 114 -4.55 1.90 19.55
C ASP A 114 -3.41 0.92 19.25
N LYS A 115 -3.68 -0.17 18.51
CA LYS A 115 -2.64 -1.12 18.05
C LYS A 115 -1.61 -0.44 17.15
N ILE A 116 -2.07 0.35 16.17
CA ILE A 116 -1.21 1.09 15.24
C ILE A 116 -0.36 2.12 16.01
N ILE A 117 -0.98 2.93 16.89
CA ILE A 117 -0.25 3.94 17.68
C ILE A 117 0.75 3.28 18.62
N LYS A 118 0.40 2.16 19.25
CA LYS A 118 1.33 1.37 20.08
C LYS A 118 2.52 0.88 19.26
N ARG A 119 2.29 0.36 18.05
CA ARG A 119 3.36 -0.05 17.12
C ARG A 119 4.25 1.12 16.73
N LEU A 120 3.67 2.26 16.35
CA LEU A 120 4.40 3.47 15.97
C LEU A 120 5.20 4.08 17.12
N ASN A 121 4.77 3.91 18.36
CA ASN A 121 5.54 4.30 19.56
C ASN A 121 6.53 3.21 20.01
N GLY A 122 6.43 2.01 19.45
CA GLY A 122 7.24 0.85 19.81
C GLY A 122 8.68 0.89 19.26
N PRO A 123 9.43 -0.20 19.48
CA PRO A 123 10.77 -0.34 18.92
C PRO A 123 10.75 -0.36 17.39
N LYS A 124 11.86 0.02 16.77
CA LYS A 124 12.05 -0.14 15.33
C LYS A 124 12.15 -1.63 14.98
N VAL A 125 11.81 -1.96 13.74
CA VAL A 125 12.13 -3.27 13.15
C VAL A 125 13.62 -3.55 13.34
N SER A 126 13.95 -4.75 13.82
CA SER A 126 15.35 -5.08 14.12
C SER A 126 16.17 -5.17 12.84
N TRP A 127 17.46 -4.83 12.93
CA TRP A 127 18.37 -4.96 11.78
C TRP A 127 18.47 -6.39 11.25
N LYS A 128 18.30 -7.39 12.11
CA LYS A 128 18.29 -8.80 11.71
C LYS A 128 17.10 -9.12 10.80
N GLU A 129 15.91 -8.67 11.19
CA GLU A 129 14.68 -8.85 10.41
C GLU A 129 14.73 -8.04 9.10
N ALA A 130 15.16 -6.78 9.17
CA ALA A 130 15.35 -5.94 7.99
C ALA A 130 16.34 -6.59 7.01
N PHE A 131 17.50 -7.05 7.47
CA PHE A 131 18.47 -7.72 6.61
C PHE A 131 17.94 -9.03 6.04
N ALA A 132 17.21 -9.83 6.82
CA ALA A 132 16.56 -11.05 6.34
C ALA A 132 15.56 -10.73 5.22
N LYS A 133 14.75 -9.67 5.40
CA LYS A 133 13.78 -9.21 4.40
C LYS A 133 14.47 -8.72 3.13
N LEU A 134 15.54 -7.93 3.25
CA LEU A 134 16.32 -7.47 2.10
C LEU A 134 16.95 -8.63 1.33
N LYS A 135 17.45 -9.65 2.04
CA LYS A 135 17.99 -10.87 1.41
C LYS A 135 16.89 -11.64 0.65
N LYS A 136 15.67 -11.72 1.20
CA LYS A 136 14.51 -12.31 0.51
C LYS A 136 14.19 -11.53 -0.77
N TYR A 137 14.19 -10.19 -0.70
CA TYR A 137 13.97 -9.35 -1.88
C TYR A 137 15.06 -9.48 -2.94
N TYR A 138 16.33 -9.60 -2.54
CA TYR A 138 17.43 -9.81 -3.48
C TYR A 138 17.30 -11.10 -4.30
N GLY A 139 16.56 -12.08 -3.80
CA GLY A 139 16.27 -13.32 -4.52
C GLY A 139 15.13 -13.23 -5.55
N LYS A 140 14.44 -12.09 -5.67
CA LYS A 140 13.37 -11.88 -6.67
C LYS A 140 13.96 -11.66 -8.06
N ASP A 141 13.21 -12.04 -9.09
CA ASP A 141 13.54 -11.73 -10.48
C ASP A 141 13.59 -10.21 -10.76
N LEU A 142 12.77 -9.43 -10.04
CA LEU A 142 12.69 -7.97 -10.15
C LEU A 142 13.08 -7.29 -8.84
N PHE A 143 14.39 -7.21 -8.59
CA PHE A 143 14.95 -6.41 -7.51
C PHE A 143 15.23 -4.97 -7.98
N SER A 144 14.84 -3.98 -7.17
CA SER A 144 14.91 -2.56 -7.52
C SER A 144 15.30 -1.70 -6.31
N LEU A 145 15.58 -0.40 -6.55
CA LEU A 145 15.79 0.57 -5.47
C LEU A 145 14.57 0.68 -4.54
N THR A 146 13.36 0.39 -5.03
CA THR A 146 12.14 0.34 -4.21
C THR A 146 12.24 -0.74 -3.13
N ASP A 147 12.83 -1.89 -3.42
CA ASP A 147 13.03 -2.96 -2.42
C ASP A 147 13.98 -2.53 -1.30
N ILE A 148 15.05 -1.82 -1.65
CA ILE A 148 15.98 -1.25 -0.66
C ILE A 148 15.29 -0.17 0.16
N TRP A 149 14.56 0.73 -0.49
CA TRP A 149 13.78 1.80 0.15
C TRP A 149 12.73 1.24 1.12
N ALA A 150 12.04 0.18 0.72
CA ALA A 150 11.05 -0.51 1.53
C ALA A 150 11.66 -0.95 2.87
N VAL A 151 12.76 -1.71 2.81
CA VAL A 151 13.39 -2.27 4.00
C VAL A 151 14.10 -1.20 4.82
N MET A 152 14.85 -0.31 4.18
CA MET A 152 15.73 0.63 4.88
C MET A 152 14.99 1.84 5.39
N VAL A 153 13.89 2.25 4.74
CA VAL A 153 13.21 3.52 5.02
C VAL A 153 11.78 3.30 5.49
N ILE A 154 10.94 2.60 4.74
CA ILE A 154 9.53 2.43 5.12
C ILE A 154 9.39 1.74 6.47
N THR A 155 10.13 0.65 6.73
CA THR A 155 10.09 -0.03 8.04
C THR A 155 10.47 0.88 9.22
N THR A 156 11.23 1.95 8.99
CA THR A 156 11.59 2.90 10.05
C THR A 156 10.46 3.85 10.41
N PHE A 157 9.55 4.11 9.44
CA PHE A 157 8.37 4.92 9.64
C PHE A 157 7.18 4.08 10.13
N VAL A 158 6.85 3.00 9.41
CA VAL A 158 5.67 2.18 9.74
C VAL A 158 5.92 1.22 10.91
N LYS A 159 7.20 0.97 11.24
CA LYS A 159 7.68 0.05 12.31
C LYS A 159 7.14 -1.37 12.18
N GLU A 160 7.09 -1.86 10.94
CA GLU A 160 6.59 -3.20 10.61
C GLU A 160 7.22 -3.71 9.32
N ILE A 161 7.23 -5.04 9.17
CA ILE A 161 7.42 -5.73 7.90
C ILE A 161 6.12 -6.47 7.61
N ASP A 162 5.29 -5.91 6.73
CA ASP A 162 4.04 -6.55 6.29
C ASP A 162 4.32 -7.39 5.04
N GLU A 163 4.34 -8.71 5.21
CA GLU A 163 4.60 -9.67 4.12
C GLU A 163 3.34 -10.18 3.42
N HIS A 164 2.14 -9.78 3.87
CA HIS A 164 0.90 -10.15 3.20
C HIS A 164 0.79 -9.44 1.85
N THR A 165 0.00 -9.99 0.95
CA THR A 165 -0.31 -9.34 -0.33
C THR A 165 -1.59 -8.51 -0.25
N LEU A 166 -1.82 -7.63 -1.22
CA LEU A 166 -3.03 -6.82 -1.26
C LEU A 166 -4.27 -7.72 -1.46
N THR A 167 -4.16 -8.70 -2.35
CA THR A 167 -5.25 -9.66 -2.59
C THR A 167 -5.52 -10.53 -1.36
N GLU A 168 -4.49 -10.94 -0.62
CA GLU A 168 -4.63 -11.69 0.63
C GLU A 168 -5.38 -10.87 1.68
N GLN A 169 -4.94 -9.64 1.97
CA GLN A 169 -5.61 -8.77 2.94
C GLN A 169 -7.06 -8.50 2.57
N TRP A 170 -7.34 -8.29 1.28
CA TRP A 170 -8.69 -8.09 0.79
C TRP A 170 -9.58 -9.33 0.96
N SER A 171 -9.05 -10.52 0.66
CA SER A 171 -9.79 -11.78 0.78
C SER A 171 -10.21 -12.09 2.24
N GLN A 172 -9.45 -11.60 3.20
CA GLN A 172 -9.69 -11.78 4.63
C GLN A 172 -10.69 -10.76 5.21
N GLN A 173 -11.06 -9.71 4.47
CA GLN A 173 -12.03 -8.73 4.95
C GLN A 173 -13.37 -9.40 5.26
N SER A 174 -13.98 -9.02 6.39
CA SER A 174 -15.28 -9.55 6.79
C SER A 174 -16.33 -9.31 5.71
N LYS A 175 -17.04 -10.38 5.32
CA LYS A 175 -18.15 -10.32 4.35
C LYS A 175 -19.28 -9.40 4.80
N ASP A 176 -19.40 -9.17 6.11
CA ASP A 176 -20.44 -8.35 6.73
C ASP A 176 -19.96 -6.91 7.01
N GLY A 177 -18.65 -6.73 7.19
CA GLY A 177 -18.00 -5.46 7.50
C GLY A 177 -17.57 -4.72 6.25
N LYS A 178 -18.55 -4.29 5.43
CA LYS A 178 -18.30 -3.56 4.18
C LYS A 178 -17.42 -2.33 4.48
N VAL A 179 -16.13 -2.45 4.25
CA VAL A 179 -15.15 -1.36 4.31
C VAL A 179 -15.20 -0.58 3.00
N PRO A 180 -14.69 0.66 2.92
CA PRO A 180 -14.48 1.32 1.63
C PRO A 180 -13.58 0.47 0.73
N PHE A 181 -13.75 0.56 -0.59
CA PHE A 181 -12.85 -0.08 -1.54
C PHE A 181 -11.50 0.66 -1.58
N PRO A 182 -10.37 -0.01 -1.31
CA PRO A 182 -9.08 0.65 -1.25
C PRO A 182 -8.50 0.85 -2.65
N ILE A 183 -8.02 2.07 -2.93
CA ILE A 183 -7.31 2.41 -4.18
C ILE A 183 -5.94 2.98 -3.81
N TYR A 184 -4.88 2.23 -4.11
CA TYR A 184 -3.51 2.67 -3.98
C TYR A 184 -3.08 3.30 -5.30
N THR A 185 -2.38 4.43 -5.23
CA THR A 185 -2.01 5.17 -6.44
C THR A 185 -0.52 5.49 -6.46
N VAL A 186 0.06 5.35 -7.65
CA VAL A 186 1.47 5.64 -7.93
C VAL A 186 1.57 6.44 -9.23
N ILE A 187 2.69 7.13 -9.41
CA ILE A 187 2.94 7.94 -10.61
C ILE A 187 3.99 7.23 -11.47
N ASP A 188 3.67 6.95 -12.73
CA ASP A 188 4.69 6.57 -13.71
C ASP A 188 5.47 7.84 -14.12
N LYS A 189 6.75 7.87 -13.70
CA LYS A 189 7.68 8.98 -13.96
C LYS A 189 7.89 9.22 -15.46
N LYS A 190 7.96 8.18 -16.29
CA LYS A 190 8.16 8.29 -17.74
C LYS A 190 6.93 8.90 -18.39
N CYS A 191 5.74 8.41 -18.04
CA CYS A 191 4.47 8.96 -18.52
C CYS A 191 4.30 10.43 -18.13
N LYS A 192 4.65 10.78 -16.88
CA LYS A 192 4.61 12.17 -16.40
C LYS A 192 5.56 13.10 -17.17
N GLN A 193 6.77 12.65 -17.47
CA GLN A 193 7.76 13.44 -18.23
C GLN A 193 7.35 13.67 -19.68
N LEU A 194 6.64 12.71 -20.28
CA LEU A 194 6.18 12.79 -21.67
C LEU A 194 4.96 13.72 -21.86
N SER A 195 4.36 14.25 -20.79
CA SER A 195 3.22 15.20 -20.75
C SER A 195 1.92 14.78 -21.45
N ASN A 196 1.94 13.70 -22.25
CA ASN A 196 0.82 13.21 -23.07
C ASN A 196 0.38 11.78 -22.70
N GLY A 197 0.94 11.18 -21.65
CA GLY A 197 0.64 9.81 -21.22
C GLY A 197 -0.16 9.75 -19.92
N ASP A 198 -0.82 8.62 -19.68
CA ASP A 198 -1.45 8.34 -18.40
C ASP A 198 -0.38 8.19 -17.31
N SER A 199 -0.21 9.24 -16.51
CA SER A 199 0.80 9.25 -15.45
C SER A 199 0.34 8.53 -14.20
N TRP A 200 -0.97 8.29 -14.04
CA TRP A 200 -1.52 7.68 -12.85
C TRP A 200 -1.66 6.19 -13.06
N PHE A 201 -1.02 5.43 -12.19
CA PHE A 201 -1.17 3.99 -12.13
C PHE A 201 -1.91 3.64 -10.84
N GLU A 202 -3.01 2.94 -11.01
CA GLU A 202 -3.92 2.51 -9.97
C GLU A 202 -3.63 1.06 -9.60
N ILE A 203 -3.70 0.77 -8.31
CA ILE A 203 -3.55 -0.57 -7.75
C ILE A 203 -4.70 -0.79 -6.77
N THR A 204 -5.56 -1.76 -7.09
CA THR A 204 -6.71 -2.17 -6.28
C THR A 204 -6.58 -3.65 -5.93
N PRO A 205 -7.43 -4.18 -5.03
CA PRO A 205 -7.46 -5.61 -4.77
C PRO A 205 -7.86 -6.49 -5.96
N HIS A 206 -8.40 -5.90 -7.03
CA HIS A 206 -8.87 -6.65 -8.20
C HIS A 206 -7.91 -6.50 -9.36
N GLU A 207 -7.41 -5.31 -9.62
CA GLU A 207 -6.59 -5.02 -10.77
C GLU A 207 -5.59 -3.88 -10.54
N ALA A 208 -4.56 -3.85 -11.37
CA ALA A 208 -3.54 -2.80 -11.39
C ALA A 208 -3.33 -2.33 -12.83
N GLY A 209 -3.31 -1.01 -13.06
CA GLY A 209 -3.30 -0.48 -14.41
C GLY A 209 -3.43 1.02 -14.57
N TYR A 210 -3.65 1.43 -15.81
CA TYR A 210 -3.73 2.82 -16.26
C TYR A 210 -5.17 3.16 -16.66
N SER A 211 -5.84 3.96 -15.85
CA SER A 211 -7.27 4.26 -15.98
C SER A 211 -7.63 5.00 -17.27
N LEU A 212 -6.79 5.92 -17.78
CA LEU A 212 -7.06 6.64 -19.04
C LEU A 212 -6.96 5.73 -20.27
N THR A 213 -6.07 4.74 -20.24
CA THR A 213 -5.96 3.77 -21.34
C THR A 213 -6.92 2.60 -21.20
N GLY A 214 -7.52 2.42 -20.01
CA GLY A 214 -8.33 1.26 -19.66
C GLY A 214 -7.51 -0.04 -19.58
N ALA A 215 -6.18 0.05 -19.47
CA ALA A 215 -5.29 -1.10 -19.53
C ALA A 215 -4.94 -1.60 -18.12
N PHE A 216 -5.44 -2.79 -17.79
CA PHE A 216 -5.34 -3.39 -16.46
C PHE A 216 -4.91 -4.86 -16.53
N VAL A 217 -4.22 -5.31 -15.49
CA VAL A 217 -3.96 -6.72 -15.21
C VAL A 217 -4.55 -7.06 -13.84
N ASP A 218 -4.81 -8.35 -13.57
CA ASP A 218 -5.16 -8.77 -12.21
C ASP A 218 -4.09 -8.29 -11.21
N ALA A 219 -4.52 -7.86 -10.03
CA ALA A 219 -3.61 -7.31 -9.01
C ALA A 219 -2.47 -8.27 -8.64
N SER A 220 -2.76 -9.57 -8.59
CA SER A 220 -1.78 -10.63 -8.33
C SER A 220 -0.74 -10.82 -9.44
N ASN A 221 -1.02 -10.32 -10.64
CA ASN A 221 -0.08 -10.33 -11.77
C ASN A 221 0.73 -9.02 -11.88
N PHE A 222 0.49 -8.04 -11.00
CA PHE A 222 1.26 -6.80 -10.98
C PHE A 222 2.77 -7.10 -10.79
N GLY A 223 3.61 -6.56 -11.69
CA GLY A 223 5.04 -6.86 -11.76
C GLY A 223 5.42 -7.99 -12.72
N SER A 224 4.47 -8.79 -13.20
CA SER A 224 4.74 -9.82 -14.22
C SER A 224 5.10 -9.21 -15.57
N LYS A 225 5.80 -9.97 -16.42
CA LYS A 225 6.17 -9.51 -17.77
C LYS A 225 5.09 -9.92 -18.77
N PHE A 226 4.63 -8.96 -19.57
CA PHE A 226 3.62 -9.18 -20.61
C PHE A 226 4.16 -8.83 -21.99
N HIS A 227 3.68 -9.54 -23.02
CA HIS A 227 3.95 -9.22 -24.41
C HIS A 227 2.67 -9.38 -25.22
N LYS A 228 2.22 -8.29 -25.87
CA LYS A 228 0.98 -8.22 -26.67
C LYS A 228 -0.26 -8.75 -25.91
N GLY A 229 -0.37 -8.40 -24.63
CA GLY A 229 -1.51 -8.78 -23.80
C GLY A 229 -1.41 -10.17 -23.14
N SER A 230 -0.39 -10.98 -23.45
CA SER A 230 -0.19 -12.30 -22.84
C SER A 230 0.96 -12.27 -21.84
N LYS A 231 0.79 -12.89 -20.67
CA LYS A 231 1.85 -13.04 -19.67
C LYS A 231 2.95 -13.96 -20.21
N LYS A 232 4.21 -13.58 -19.95
CA LYS A 232 5.41 -14.30 -20.41
C LYS A 232 6.23 -14.86 -19.27
N ASN A 233 6.23 -14.19 -18.13
CA ASN A 233 6.89 -14.65 -16.92
C ASN A 233 6.05 -14.19 -15.73
N GLN A 234 5.84 -15.13 -14.80
CA GLN A 234 5.13 -14.87 -13.56
C GLN A 234 6.09 -14.26 -12.55
N GLN A 235 5.69 -13.11 -12.03
CA GLN A 235 6.22 -12.54 -10.80
C GLN A 235 5.17 -12.79 -9.71
N ASP A 236 5.57 -13.30 -8.55
CA ASP A 236 4.67 -13.39 -7.40
C ASP A 236 4.24 -11.99 -6.97
N GLU A 237 2.98 -11.86 -6.50
CA GLU A 237 2.42 -10.59 -6.06
C GLU A 237 3.32 -9.95 -5.00
N PHE A 238 3.55 -8.65 -5.16
CA PHE A 238 4.33 -7.90 -4.20
C PHE A 238 3.60 -7.80 -2.85
N ASP A 239 4.36 -7.94 -1.77
CA ASP A 239 3.83 -7.73 -0.43
C ASP A 239 3.52 -6.25 -0.14
N MET A 240 2.73 -6.03 0.90
CA MET A 240 2.29 -4.70 1.32
C MET A 240 3.46 -3.79 1.71
N LEU A 241 4.56 -4.32 2.26
CA LEU A 241 5.77 -3.51 2.51
C LEU A 241 6.33 -2.92 1.21
N TYR A 242 6.40 -3.70 0.13
CA TYR A 242 6.81 -3.21 -1.18
C TYR A 242 5.80 -2.20 -1.73
N LEU A 243 4.49 -2.46 -1.62
CA LEU A 243 3.45 -1.53 -2.11
C LEU A 243 3.49 -0.19 -1.36
N GLN A 244 3.67 -0.20 -0.03
CA GLN A 244 3.87 0.99 0.80
C GLN A 244 5.11 1.79 0.35
N ALA A 245 6.17 1.10 -0.04
CA ALA A 245 7.39 1.69 -0.58
C ALA A 245 7.18 2.31 -1.96
N LEU A 246 6.48 1.60 -2.85
CA LEU A 246 6.17 2.07 -4.18
C LEU A 246 5.30 3.34 -4.12
N CYS A 247 4.26 3.34 -3.29
CA CYS A 247 3.41 4.51 -3.05
C CYS A 247 4.13 5.64 -2.30
N GLY A 248 5.07 5.30 -1.43
CA GLY A 248 5.85 6.23 -0.61
C GLY A 248 7.05 6.85 -1.33
N SER A 249 7.45 6.31 -2.48
CA SER A 249 8.66 6.71 -3.22
C SER A 249 8.56 8.09 -3.85
N ALA A 250 7.35 8.64 -4.01
CA ALA A 250 7.13 10.02 -4.51
C ALA A 250 7.80 11.11 -3.64
N LEU A 251 8.23 10.78 -2.42
CA LEU A 251 8.97 11.70 -1.54
C LEU A 251 10.40 11.97 -2.02
N ALA A 252 10.91 11.25 -3.01
CA ALA A 252 12.29 11.41 -3.44
C ALA A 252 12.44 11.09 -4.93
N ASP A 253 12.97 12.05 -5.70
CA ASP A 253 13.60 11.72 -6.98
C ASP A 253 14.73 10.70 -6.72
N GLU A 254 15.13 9.94 -7.73
CA GLU A 254 16.12 8.85 -7.62
C GLU A 254 17.39 9.30 -6.88
N VAL A 255 17.85 10.52 -7.14
CA VAL A 255 18.98 11.17 -6.47
C VAL A 255 18.75 11.37 -4.96
N GLU A 256 17.54 11.76 -4.55
CA GLU A 256 17.20 11.96 -3.14
C GLU A 256 17.00 10.61 -2.44
N ILE A 257 16.49 9.58 -3.14
CA ILE A 257 16.42 8.20 -2.63
C ILE A 257 17.84 7.72 -2.36
N GLU A 258 18.74 7.86 -3.33
CA GLU A 258 20.15 7.49 -3.19
C GLU A 258 20.82 8.24 -2.03
N LYS A 259 20.63 9.56 -1.93
CA LYS A 259 21.19 10.37 -0.85
C LYS A 259 20.74 9.90 0.53
N GLN A 260 19.44 9.62 0.71
CA GLN A 260 18.91 9.14 1.97
C GLN A 260 19.38 7.71 2.30
N LEU A 261 19.47 6.85 1.29
CA LEU A 261 20.05 5.52 1.44
C LEU A 261 21.53 5.61 1.87
N TRP A 262 22.32 6.44 1.20
CA TRP A 262 23.72 6.69 1.57
C TRP A 262 23.86 7.24 2.99
N GLN A 263 22.99 8.15 3.39
CA GLN A 263 23.00 8.67 4.76
C GLN A 263 22.72 7.55 5.78
N LYS A 264 21.69 6.72 5.54
CA LYS A 264 21.40 5.58 6.43
C LYS A 264 22.53 4.56 6.48
N ILE A 265 23.20 4.31 5.36
CA ILE A 265 24.38 3.44 5.31
C ILE A 265 25.52 4.04 6.15
N LYS A 266 25.77 5.35 6.06
CA LYS A 266 26.77 6.04 6.89
C LYS A 266 26.44 5.95 8.38
N ASP A 267 25.19 6.25 8.76
CA ASP A 267 24.73 6.17 10.14
C ASP A 267 24.91 4.75 10.71
N LEU A 268 24.68 3.72 9.88
CA LEU A 268 24.92 2.32 10.22
C LEU A 268 26.39 2.02 10.51
N PHE A 269 27.30 2.51 9.67
CA PHE A 269 28.74 2.32 9.89
C PHE A 269 29.21 3.05 11.15
N GLN A 270 28.73 4.27 11.40
CA GLN A 270 29.05 5.03 12.60
C GLN A 270 28.53 4.36 13.88
N GLN A 271 27.31 3.80 13.86
CA GLN A 271 26.78 3.03 14.99
C GLN A 271 27.63 1.79 15.28
N LYS A 272 28.07 1.05 14.24
CA LYS A 272 28.96 -0.10 14.42
C LYS A 272 30.32 0.30 14.97
N GLU A 273 30.91 1.40 14.51
CA GLU A 273 32.17 1.91 15.07
C GLU A 273 32.03 2.32 16.53
N THR A 274 30.93 3.00 16.88
CA THR A 274 30.64 3.42 18.27
C THR A 274 30.47 2.21 19.19
N ILE A 275 29.68 1.21 18.79
CA ILE A 275 29.50 -0.05 19.52
C ILE A 275 30.84 -0.80 19.65
N PHE A 276 31.67 -0.81 18.61
CA PHE A 276 32.97 -1.46 18.64
C PHE A 276 33.97 -0.73 19.55
N GLN A 277 33.93 0.61 19.60
CA GLN A 277 34.74 1.41 20.52
C GLN A 277 34.27 1.27 21.97
N GLU A 278 32.97 1.25 22.23
CA GLU A 278 32.40 0.99 23.56
C GLU A 278 32.71 -0.44 24.04
N SER A 279 32.64 -1.44 23.16
CA SER A 279 33.05 -2.82 23.44
C SER A 279 34.54 -2.93 23.79
N ARG A 280 35.41 -2.18 23.11
CA ARG A 280 36.84 -2.09 23.44
C ARG A 280 37.08 -1.41 24.79
N LYS A 281 36.35 -0.34 25.11
CA LYS A 281 36.42 0.35 26.42
C LYS A 281 35.87 -0.52 27.55
N GLY A 282 34.78 -1.25 27.33
CA GLY A 282 34.22 -2.21 28.29
C GLY A 282 35.12 -3.41 28.56
N LYS A 283 35.80 -3.94 27.53
CA LYS A 283 36.85 -4.97 27.70
C LYS A 283 38.10 -4.44 28.41
N ALA A 284 38.43 -3.15 28.28
CA ALA A 284 39.50 -2.52 29.06
C ALA A 284 39.08 -2.36 30.54
N PHE A 285 37.81 -2.02 30.81
CA PHE A 285 37.27 -1.93 32.18
C PHE A 285 37.21 -3.28 32.90
N LEU A 286 36.87 -4.36 32.20
CA LEU A 286 36.88 -5.73 32.77
C LEU A 286 38.29 -6.29 32.99
N ARG A 287 39.34 -5.74 32.37
CA ARG A 287 40.74 -6.11 32.61
C ARG A 287 41.40 -5.36 33.77
N LEU A 288 40.71 -4.41 34.37
CA LEU A 288 41.18 -3.64 35.54
C LEU A 288 40.60 -4.16 36.88
N TYR A 289 39.76 -5.20 36.84
CA TYR A 289 39.09 -5.77 38.02
C TYR A 289 39.18 -7.31 38.12
N LEU A 290 40.17 -7.92 37.46
CA LEU A 290 40.64 -9.29 37.71
C LEU A 290 42.15 -9.25 37.88
#